data_AF-A0A959R0X4-F1
#
_entry.id   AF-A0A959R0X4-F1
#
_cell.length_a   1.000
_cell.length_b   1.000
_cell.length_c   1.000
_cell.angle_alpha   90.00
_cell.angle_beta   90.00
_cell.angle_gamma   90.00
#
_symmetry.space_group_name_H-M   'P 1'
#
loop_
_entity.id
_entity.type
_entity.pdbx_description
1 polymer ?
#
loop_
_entity_poly.entity_id
_entity_poly.type
_entity_poly.pdbx_seq_one_letter_code
_entity_poly.pdbx_strand_id
1 'polypeptide(L)'
;MSKSKRSINDKCLICLSDNSTETGSHIVPASLIQPCVGKHYSEHSFKIEYEKGEIDEFYGRDNLRNTSTEIKENHYKRDYIFCPTCEKKLGHLESKLAPELVQKFREGKFNSNYKELTNELGIKYKEFNRVNDNDFLIYFYSIVYRLSFDFEHDKNSILLSSDQLERLRKTIHEYLYESKIDKTIEQASSFAFNVFTKEEFNETDGTFVLTSDEWKKPNIFFLCEFIVFFYSIEEIHSAKKNPFGSLVNTYGEKSNVIILEDTVWDSITFQIKQIADDFKKIVGENLTKVNGKTIEENIGEYTSLVSLLMQQDIGKRNVNYTGQAISILNRKYTTQKHPGDVQNRQHYYFEGRKLVKNGKKEEAIEAYKNYSSHMLLKDMHIPFQWISQLYEELGEIENSLYYLRLFARGCSPQKSADLHKHVGEWYLKNDYKLFAKDCFEDAMLLNPNIGLKKKIEDLK
;
A
#
# COMPACT_ATOMS: atom_id res chain seq x y z
N MET A 1 16.85 -10.77 -9.21
CA MET A 1 16.95 -10.74 -10.69
C MET A 1 15.63 -10.17 -11.18
N SER A 2 15.61 -9.03 -11.87
CA SER A 2 14.36 -8.60 -12.50
C SER A 2 14.04 -9.62 -13.59
N LYS A 3 12.78 -10.01 -13.74
CA LYS A 3 12.39 -10.86 -14.88
C LYS A 3 12.75 -10.11 -16.16
N SER A 4 13.25 -10.82 -17.16
CA SER A 4 13.56 -10.22 -18.46
C SER A 4 12.31 -9.54 -19.02
N LYS A 5 12.44 -8.35 -19.61
CA LYS A 5 11.36 -7.71 -20.36
C LYS A 5 10.80 -8.72 -21.37
N ARG A 6 9.49 -8.76 -21.50
CA ARG A 6 8.82 -9.64 -22.45
C ARG A 6 9.13 -9.23 -23.88
N SER A 7 9.04 -10.18 -24.80
CA SER A 7 9.33 -10.00 -26.22
C SER A 7 8.15 -10.43 -27.10
N ILE A 8 8.20 -10.01 -28.37
CA ILE A 8 7.21 -10.40 -29.39
C ILE A 8 7.08 -11.91 -29.59
N ASN A 9 8.07 -12.71 -29.16
CA ASN A 9 8.06 -14.17 -29.27
C ASN A 9 7.43 -14.86 -28.05
N ASP A 10 7.18 -14.13 -26.96
CA ASP A 10 6.53 -14.69 -25.79
C ASP A 10 5.06 -14.99 -26.08
N LYS A 11 4.48 -15.90 -25.30
CA LYS A 11 3.07 -16.29 -25.45
C LYS A 11 2.14 -15.33 -24.75
N CYS A 12 1.04 -14.96 -25.40
CA CYS A 12 -0.04 -14.15 -24.84
C CYS A 12 -0.46 -14.68 -23.47
N LEU A 13 -0.53 -13.79 -22.47
CA LEU A 13 -0.82 -14.16 -21.09
C LEU A 13 -2.17 -14.83 -20.90
N ILE A 14 -3.16 -14.53 -21.74
CA ILE A 14 -4.50 -15.10 -21.62
C ILE A 14 -4.63 -16.42 -22.39
N CYS A 15 -4.41 -16.42 -23.70
CA CYS A 15 -4.67 -17.60 -24.53
C CYS A 15 -3.54 -18.63 -24.53
N LEU A 16 -2.30 -18.22 -24.23
CA LEU A 16 -1.08 -19.04 -24.29
C LEU A 16 -0.77 -19.70 -25.65
N SER A 17 -1.65 -19.58 -26.65
CA SER A 17 -1.48 -20.13 -27.99
C SER A 17 -0.68 -19.20 -28.90
N ASP A 18 -1.11 -17.94 -28.95
CA ASP A 18 -0.60 -16.94 -29.87
C ASP A 18 0.56 -16.18 -29.23
N ASN A 19 1.40 -15.59 -30.09
CA ASN A 19 2.47 -14.71 -29.63
C ASN A 19 1.89 -13.37 -29.16
N SER A 20 2.49 -12.79 -28.12
CA SER A 20 2.09 -11.50 -27.57
C SER A 20 2.71 -10.35 -28.37
N THR A 21 2.07 -9.99 -29.48
CA THR A 21 2.59 -8.96 -30.40
C THR A 21 2.06 -7.56 -30.15
N GLU A 22 1.07 -7.38 -29.26
CA GLU A 22 0.52 -6.06 -28.96
C GLU A 22 1.46 -5.23 -28.10
N THR A 23 1.52 -3.94 -28.38
CA THR A 23 2.28 -2.95 -27.61
C THR A 23 1.33 -2.00 -26.89
N GLY A 24 1.77 -1.47 -25.76
CA GLY A 24 1.00 -0.49 -24.99
C GLY A 24 -0.29 -1.03 -24.38
N SER A 25 -0.39 -2.35 -24.16
CA SER A 25 -1.55 -2.96 -23.49
C SER A 25 -1.70 -2.42 -22.07
N HIS A 26 -2.89 -1.95 -21.72
CA HIS A 26 -3.13 -1.36 -20.41
C HIS A 26 -3.20 -2.43 -19.32
N ILE A 27 -2.47 -2.23 -18.22
CA ILE A 27 -2.55 -3.05 -17.01
C ILE A 27 -3.88 -2.77 -16.27
N VAL A 28 -4.23 -1.49 -16.13
CA VAL A 28 -5.54 -1.04 -15.67
C VAL A 28 -6.26 -0.36 -16.83
N PRO A 29 -7.52 -0.72 -17.14
CA PRO A 29 -8.34 -0.08 -18.17
C PRO A 29 -8.18 1.43 -18.21
N ALA A 30 -7.95 1.99 -19.40
CA ALA A 30 -7.71 3.42 -19.58
C ALA A 30 -8.85 4.26 -18.99
N SER A 31 -10.07 3.77 -19.15
CA SER A 31 -11.28 4.38 -18.58
C SER A 31 -11.27 4.53 -17.06
N LEU A 32 -10.72 3.56 -16.32
CA LEU A 32 -10.66 3.61 -14.84
C LEU A 32 -9.58 4.53 -14.33
N ILE A 33 -8.46 4.65 -15.04
CA ILE A 33 -7.34 5.51 -14.62
C ILE A 33 -7.46 6.94 -15.12
N GLN A 34 -8.29 7.19 -16.13
CA GLN A 34 -8.47 8.53 -16.71
C GLN A 34 -8.73 9.63 -15.66
N PRO A 35 -9.54 9.43 -14.61
CA PRO A 35 -9.73 10.45 -13.59
C PRO A 35 -8.43 10.82 -12.84
N CYS A 36 -7.51 9.88 -12.71
CA CYS A 36 -6.22 10.08 -12.04
C CYS A 36 -5.20 10.80 -12.92
N VAL A 37 -5.12 10.37 -14.17
CA VAL A 37 -3.96 10.70 -15.02
C VAL A 37 -4.33 11.62 -16.17
N GLY A 38 -5.60 11.89 -16.41
CA GLY A 38 -6.08 12.63 -17.57
C GLY A 38 -6.38 11.73 -18.78
N LYS A 39 -6.67 12.36 -19.92
CA LYS A 39 -7.05 11.63 -21.15
C LYS A 39 -5.85 10.98 -21.80
N HIS A 40 -6.10 9.93 -22.58
CA HIS A 40 -5.11 9.25 -23.40
C HIS A 40 -4.28 10.24 -24.24
N TYR A 41 -2.97 10.01 -24.28
CA TYR A 41 -1.92 10.90 -24.80
C TYR A 41 -1.70 12.23 -24.07
N SER A 42 -2.62 12.69 -23.25
CA SER A 42 -2.43 13.88 -22.39
C SER A 42 -2.13 13.49 -20.94
N GLU A 43 -1.71 12.25 -20.70
CA GLU A 43 -1.57 11.74 -19.34
C GLU A 43 -0.52 12.53 -18.54
N HIS A 44 -0.68 12.58 -17.23
CA HIS A 44 0.35 12.99 -16.27
C HIS A 44 0.27 12.04 -15.08
N SER A 45 1.35 11.30 -14.82
CA SER A 45 1.39 10.33 -13.72
C SER A 45 2.73 10.28 -13.03
N PHE A 46 2.69 9.86 -11.76
CA PHE A 46 3.85 9.64 -10.92
C PHE A 46 3.86 8.19 -10.47
N LYS A 47 4.97 7.48 -10.70
CA LYS A 47 5.24 6.16 -10.12
C LYS A 47 6.17 6.36 -8.93
N ILE A 48 5.69 6.07 -7.73
CA ILE A 48 6.47 6.15 -6.49
C ILE A 48 6.92 4.74 -6.13
N GLU A 49 8.23 4.48 -6.23
CA GLU A 49 8.82 3.23 -5.77
C GLU A 49 9.51 3.45 -4.42
N TYR A 50 8.72 3.37 -3.34
CA TYR A 50 9.16 3.71 -1.98
C TYR A 50 10.46 3.00 -1.57
N GLU A 51 10.55 1.69 -1.83
CA GLU A 51 11.72 0.85 -1.53
C GLU A 51 13.00 1.33 -2.22
N LYS A 52 12.85 1.89 -3.43
CA LYS A 52 13.95 2.45 -4.23
C LYS A 52 14.12 3.95 -4.02
N GLY A 53 13.17 4.57 -3.31
CA GLY A 53 13.17 6.01 -3.18
C GLY A 53 13.07 6.78 -4.49
N GLU A 54 12.52 6.15 -5.52
CA GLU A 54 12.44 6.70 -6.88
C GLU A 54 11.03 7.25 -7.09
N ILE A 55 10.96 8.46 -7.64
CA ILE A 55 9.73 9.02 -8.21
C ILE A 55 9.99 9.14 -9.71
N ASP A 56 9.32 8.33 -10.51
CA ASP A 56 9.33 8.50 -11.97
C ASP A 56 8.08 9.28 -12.38
N GLU A 57 8.27 10.31 -13.19
CA GLU A 57 7.22 11.14 -13.74
C GLU A 57 7.07 10.84 -15.24
N PHE A 58 5.82 10.62 -15.66
CA PHE A 58 5.45 10.34 -17.03
C PHE A 58 4.48 11.41 -17.54
N TYR A 59 4.73 11.88 -18.76
CA TYR A 59 3.82 12.72 -19.51
C TYR A 59 3.43 12.01 -20.81
N GLY A 60 2.14 12.06 -21.13
CA GLY A 60 1.64 11.65 -22.44
C GLY A 60 2.24 12.51 -23.56
N ARG A 61 2.23 11.96 -24.77
CA ARG A 61 2.82 12.59 -25.97
C ARG A 61 2.23 13.98 -26.27
N ASP A 62 0.94 14.15 -26.05
CA ASP A 62 0.17 15.35 -26.35
C ASP A 62 0.07 16.28 -25.14
N ASN A 63 0.69 15.91 -24.00
CA ASN A 63 0.70 16.76 -22.82
C ASN A 63 1.67 17.93 -23.03
N LEU A 64 1.15 19.17 -23.00
CA LEU A 64 1.94 20.39 -23.23
C LEU A 64 3.04 20.64 -22.19
N ARG A 65 2.99 19.95 -21.04
CA ARG A 65 4.05 19.99 -20.02
C ARG A 65 5.21 19.05 -20.34
N ASN A 66 5.06 18.16 -21.33
CA ASN A 66 6.12 17.26 -21.75
C ASN A 66 7.20 18.03 -22.52
N THR A 67 8.30 18.34 -21.84
CA THR A 67 9.47 19.02 -22.42
C THR A 67 10.55 18.04 -22.89
N SER A 68 10.39 16.74 -22.60
CA SER A 68 11.39 15.72 -22.93
C SER A 68 11.17 15.14 -24.32
N THR A 69 12.27 14.85 -25.03
CA THR A 69 12.26 14.08 -26.27
C THR A 69 12.44 12.57 -26.02
N GLU A 70 12.68 12.17 -24.77
CA GLU A 70 12.86 10.78 -24.39
C GLU A 70 11.53 10.02 -24.45
N ILE A 71 11.53 8.86 -25.09
CA ILE A 71 10.39 7.95 -25.09
C ILE A 71 10.41 7.15 -23.79
N LYS A 72 9.66 7.63 -22.79
CA LYS A 72 9.44 6.90 -21.54
C LYS A 72 8.35 5.84 -21.69
N GLU A 73 8.53 4.73 -20.96
CA GLU A 73 7.50 3.72 -20.81
C GLU A 73 6.36 4.26 -19.94
N ASN A 74 5.11 4.08 -20.37
CA ASN A 74 3.95 4.54 -19.61
C ASN A 74 3.76 3.67 -18.36
N HIS A 75 3.50 4.29 -17.22
CA HIS A 75 3.39 3.60 -15.93
C HIS A 75 2.34 2.47 -15.91
N TYR A 76 1.28 2.60 -16.72
CA TYR A 76 0.12 1.71 -16.73
C TYR A 76 -0.01 0.85 -17.99
N LYS A 77 0.99 0.88 -18.89
CA LYS A 77 1.00 0.09 -20.12
C LYS A 77 2.21 -0.83 -20.16
N ARG A 78 2.05 -2.00 -20.77
CA ARG A 78 3.16 -2.94 -21.03
C ARG A 78 3.11 -3.44 -22.45
N ASP A 79 4.29 -3.61 -23.03
CA ASP A 79 4.43 -4.22 -24.33
C ASP A 79 4.47 -5.75 -24.23
N TYR A 80 3.98 -6.41 -25.26
CA TYR A 80 4.11 -7.84 -25.49
C TYR A 80 3.54 -8.68 -24.33
N ILE A 81 2.40 -8.27 -23.76
CA ILE A 81 1.65 -9.07 -22.79
C ILE A 81 0.47 -9.83 -23.42
N PHE A 82 -0.13 -9.29 -24.49
CA PHE A 82 -1.29 -9.87 -25.16
C PHE A 82 -1.10 -10.03 -26.67
N CYS A 83 -1.86 -10.95 -27.26
CA CYS A 83 -2.04 -11.03 -28.71
C CYS A 83 -3.17 -10.08 -29.16
N PRO A 84 -3.22 -9.69 -30.46
CA PRO A 84 -4.22 -8.75 -30.97
C PRO A 84 -5.66 -9.19 -30.69
N THR A 85 -5.92 -10.50 -30.76
CA THR A 85 -7.24 -11.09 -30.52
C THR A 85 -7.68 -10.90 -29.06
N CYS A 86 -6.79 -11.15 -28.10
CA CYS A 86 -7.11 -11.00 -26.68
C CYS A 86 -7.27 -9.52 -26.31
N GLU A 87 -6.40 -8.62 -26.81
CA GLU A 87 -6.49 -7.17 -26.59
C GLU A 87 -7.83 -6.64 -27.12
N LYS A 88 -8.21 -6.99 -28.35
CA LYS A 88 -9.48 -6.58 -28.94
C LYS A 88 -10.69 -7.06 -28.13
N LYS A 89 -10.66 -8.30 -27.65
CA LYS A 89 -11.75 -8.87 -26.84
C LYS A 89 -11.86 -8.19 -25.47
N LEU A 90 -10.73 -7.90 -24.82
CA LEU A 90 -10.70 -7.08 -23.59
C LEU A 90 -11.22 -5.66 -23.84
N GLY A 91 -10.82 -5.03 -24.95
CA GLY A 91 -11.33 -3.71 -25.34
C GLY A 91 -12.84 -3.70 -25.58
N HIS A 92 -13.40 -4.76 -26.16
CA HIS A 92 -14.86 -4.91 -26.28
C HIS A 92 -15.54 -5.06 -24.91
N LEU A 93 -14.96 -5.81 -23.99
CA LEU A 93 -15.47 -5.94 -22.62
C LEU A 93 -15.44 -4.60 -21.89
N GLU A 94 -14.33 -3.87 -21.96
CA GLU A 94 -14.19 -2.52 -21.40
C GLU A 94 -15.22 -1.56 -21.98
N SER A 95 -15.43 -1.59 -23.29
CA SER A 95 -16.41 -0.71 -23.97
C SER A 95 -17.85 -0.92 -23.49
N LYS A 96 -18.18 -2.11 -22.99
CA LYS A 96 -19.51 -2.39 -22.40
C LYS A 96 -19.64 -1.81 -21.00
N LEU A 97 -18.60 -1.93 -20.17
CA LEU A 97 -18.69 -1.60 -18.75
C LEU A 97 -18.26 -0.20 -18.40
N ALA A 98 -17.17 0.30 -18.99
CA ALA A 98 -16.60 1.60 -18.66
C ALA A 98 -17.62 2.74 -18.74
N PRO A 99 -18.51 2.81 -19.75
CA PRO A 99 -19.56 3.83 -19.76
C PRO A 99 -20.51 3.70 -18.58
N GLU A 100 -20.92 2.49 -18.21
CA GLU A 100 -21.85 2.26 -17.09
C GLU A 100 -21.19 2.46 -15.72
N LEU A 101 -19.92 2.14 -15.57
CA LEU A 101 -19.22 2.18 -14.29
C LEU A 101 -18.56 3.54 -14.00
N VAL A 102 -17.97 4.19 -15.01
CA VAL A 102 -17.16 5.41 -14.80
C VAL A 102 -17.95 6.67 -15.18
N GLN A 103 -18.62 6.66 -16.33
CA GLN A 103 -19.26 7.86 -16.86
C GLN A 103 -20.67 8.04 -16.28
N LYS A 104 -21.50 7.00 -16.35
CA LYS A 104 -22.93 7.09 -16.02
C LYS A 104 -23.24 6.87 -14.54
N PHE A 105 -22.36 6.20 -13.80
CA PHE A 105 -22.63 5.72 -12.43
C PHE A 105 -23.00 6.82 -11.43
N ARG A 106 -22.44 8.02 -11.62
CA ARG A 106 -22.64 9.19 -10.75
C ARG A 106 -23.55 10.26 -11.39
N GLU A 107 -24.02 10.02 -12.61
CA GLU A 107 -24.82 10.99 -13.34
C GLU A 107 -26.31 10.72 -13.12
N GLY A 108 -27.00 11.62 -12.40
CA GLY A 108 -28.41 11.46 -11.99
C GLY A 108 -29.39 11.10 -13.13
N LYS A 109 -29.13 11.56 -14.36
CA LYS A 109 -29.95 11.24 -15.55
C LYS A 109 -29.91 9.76 -15.95
N PHE A 110 -28.93 8.99 -15.45
CA PHE A 110 -28.78 7.56 -15.69
C PHE A 110 -29.15 6.71 -14.48
N ASN A 111 -29.74 7.27 -13.41
CA ASN A 111 -30.12 6.52 -12.22
C ASN A 111 -31.03 5.31 -12.52
N SER A 112 -31.82 5.34 -13.61
CA SER A 112 -32.60 4.17 -14.05
C SER A 112 -31.78 2.93 -14.42
N ASN A 113 -30.47 3.08 -14.66
CA ASN A 113 -29.56 1.97 -14.97
C ASN A 113 -29.17 1.18 -13.71
N TYR A 114 -29.44 1.72 -12.53
CA TYR A 114 -29.03 1.16 -11.25
C TYR A 114 -30.23 1.01 -10.32
N LYS A 115 -30.12 0.09 -9.38
CA LYS A 115 -31.01 0.01 -8.23
C LYS A 115 -30.22 0.43 -7.00
N GLU A 116 -30.52 1.61 -6.50
CA GLU A 116 -29.94 2.11 -5.25
C GLU A 116 -30.58 1.39 -4.07
N LEU A 117 -29.73 0.80 -3.24
CA LEU A 117 -30.13 -0.07 -2.14
C LEU A 117 -29.31 0.26 -0.90
N THR A 118 -29.81 -0.19 0.24
CA THR A 118 -29.13 -0.10 1.54
C THR A 118 -29.31 -1.44 2.23
N ASN A 119 -28.22 -2.02 2.71
CA ASN A 119 -28.29 -3.29 3.44
C ASN A 119 -28.76 -3.07 4.89
N GLU A 120 -28.89 -4.16 5.65
CA GLU A 120 -29.34 -4.13 7.05
C GLU A 120 -28.42 -3.33 7.99
N LEU A 121 -27.18 -3.08 7.56
CA LEU A 121 -26.18 -2.32 8.31
C LEU A 121 -26.13 -0.83 7.89
N GLY A 122 -27.03 -0.38 7.03
CA GLY A 122 -27.05 1.01 6.56
C GLY A 122 -26.04 1.32 5.45
N ILE A 123 -25.39 0.31 4.88
CA ILE A 123 -24.38 0.48 3.83
C ILE A 123 -25.07 0.65 2.48
N LYS A 124 -24.81 1.77 1.81
CA LYS A 124 -25.36 2.09 0.49
C LYS A 124 -24.61 1.35 -0.62
N TYR A 125 -25.35 0.91 -1.62
CA TYR A 125 -24.77 0.29 -2.82
C TYR A 125 -25.69 0.48 -4.03
N LYS A 126 -25.11 0.38 -5.23
CA LYS A 126 -25.81 0.38 -6.52
C LYS A 126 -25.68 -0.99 -7.17
N GLU A 127 -26.81 -1.64 -7.40
CA GLU A 127 -26.90 -2.87 -8.20
C GLU A 127 -27.14 -2.52 -9.68
N PHE A 128 -26.46 -3.19 -10.61
CA PHE A 128 -26.56 -2.86 -12.03
C PHE A 128 -27.75 -3.58 -12.70
N ASN A 129 -28.61 -2.82 -13.38
CA ASN A 129 -29.75 -3.39 -14.12
C ASN A 129 -29.42 -3.71 -15.58
N ARG A 130 -28.45 -3.01 -16.17
CA ARG A 130 -28.14 -3.06 -17.61
C ARG A 130 -26.81 -3.71 -17.96
N VAL A 131 -26.01 -4.04 -16.96
CA VAL A 131 -24.74 -4.74 -17.13
C VAL A 131 -24.97 -6.24 -16.92
N ASN A 132 -24.42 -7.05 -17.83
CA ASN A 132 -24.41 -8.49 -17.64
C ASN A 132 -23.46 -8.86 -16.48
N ASP A 133 -23.93 -9.70 -15.57
CA ASP A 133 -23.18 -10.04 -14.36
C ASP A 133 -21.83 -10.72 -14.65
N ASN A 134 -21.75 -11.53 -15.73
CA ASN A 134 -20.49 -12.13 -16.15
C ASN A 134 -19.56 -11.10 -16.82
N ASP A 135 -20.08 -10.14 -17.59
CA ASP A 135 -19.25 -9.04 -18.11
C ASP A 135 -18.60 -8.29 -16.92
N PHE A 136 -19.37 -7.97 -15.87
CA PHE A 136 -18.87 -7.31 -14.65
C PHE A 136 -17.79 -8.14 -13.94
N LEU A 137 -18.08 -9.41 -13.69
CA LEU A 137 -17.16 -10.34 -13.03
C LEU A 137 -15.81 -10.42 -13.78
N ILE A 138 -15.88 -10.68 -15.09
CA ILE A 138 -14.68 -10.89 -15.93
C ILE A 138 -13.88 -9.60 -16.10
N TYR A 139 -14.56 -8.46 -16.13
CA TYR A 139 -13.88 -7.17 -16.17
C TYR A 139 -12.93 -6.99 -14.98
N PHE A 140 -13.43 -7.18 -13.75
CA PHE A 140 -12.58 -7.08 -12.55
C PHE A 140 -11.57 -8.22 -12.43
N TYR A 141 -11.92 -9.45 -12.79
CA TYR A 141 -10.95 -10.55 -12.85
C TYR A 141 -9.79 -10.23 -13.80
N SER A 142 -10.05 -9.62 -14.95
CA SER A 142 -9.01 -9.22 -15.89
C SER A 142 -8.08 -8.14 -15.33
N ILE A 143 -8.60 -7.24 -14.50
CA ILE A 143 -7.80 -6.17 -13.86
C ILE A 143 -6.91 -6.78 -12.78
N VAL A 144 -7.49 -7.59 -11.89
CA VAL A 144 -6.76 -8.28 -10.81
C VAL A 144 -5.66 -9.17 -11.38
N TYR A 145 -5.97 -9.93 -12.44
CA TYR A 145 -4.99 -10.78 -13.13
C TYR A 145 -3.82 -9.96 -13.70
N ARG A 146 -4.12 -8.86 -14.41
CA ARG A 146 -3.10 -7.97 -15.00
C ARG A 146 -2.23 -7.29 -13.93
N LEU A 147 -2.82 -6.75 -12.89
CA LEU A 147 -2.09 -6.11 -11.79
C LEU A 147 -1.23 -7.11 -11.01
N SER A 148 -1.74 -8.32 -10.79
CA SER A 148 -0.96 -9.37 -10.13
C SER A 148 0.24 -9.80 -10.96
N PHE A 149 0.07 -9.90 -12.28
CA PHE A 149 1.17 -10.17 -13.20
C PHE A 149 2.21 -9.03 -13.20
N ASP A 150 1.75 -7.78 -13.28
CA ASP A 150 2.62 -6.61 -13.30
C ASP A 150 3.41 -6.47 -11.99
N PHE A 151 2.75 -6.67 -10.85
CA PHE A 151 3.39 -6.65 -9.54
C PHE A 151 4.46 -7.73 -9.41
N GLU A 152 4.20 -8.96 -9.88
CA GLU A 152 5.19 -10.03 -9.88
C GLU A 152 6.37 -9.73 -10.81
N HIS A 153 6.12 -9.06 -11.94
CA HIS A 153 7.17 -8.64 -12.86
C HIS A 153 8.07 -7.56 -12.26
N ASP A 154 7.48 -6.51 -11.70
CA ASP A 154 8.17 -5.32 -11.20
C ASP A 154 8.84 -5.54 -9.84
N LYS A 155 8.14 -6.21 -8.91
CA LYS A 155 8.58 -6.37 -7.52
C LYS A 155 9.17 -7.74 -7.21
N ASN A 156 9.05 -8.71 -8.13
CA ASN A 156 9.43 -10.10 -7.86
C ASN A 156 8.78 -10.63 -6.56
N SER A 157 7.57 -10.17 -6.29
CA SER A 157 6.72 -10.62 -5.17
C SER A 157 5.36 -11.08 -5.71
N ILE A 158 4.69 -11.93 -4.95
CA ILE A 158 3.52 -12.67 -5.40
C ILE A 158 2.30 -12.15 -4.64
N LEU A 159 1.35 -11.53 -5.35
CA LEU A 159 0.04 -11.16 -4.79
C LEU A 159 -0.89 -12.37 -4.74
N LEU A 160 -1.03 -13.04 -5.89
CA LEU A 160 -1.85 -14.23 -6.06
C LEU A 160 -0.97 -15.44 -6.37
N SER A 161 -1.29 -16.58 -5.77
CA SER A 161 -0.56 -17.83 -6.04
C SER A 161 -0.68 -18.22 -7.52
N SER A 162 0.28 -19.00 -8.02
CA SER A 162 0.26 -19.45 -9.43
C SER A 162 -1.02 -20.24 -9.78
N ASP A 163 -1.59 -20.99 -8.83
CA ASP A 163 -2.88 -21.68 -9.02
C ASP A 163 -4.03 -20.68 -9.16
N GLN A 164 -4.09 -19.66 -8.30
CA GLN A 164 -5.11 -18.61 -8.36
C GLN A 164 -5.04 -17.84 -9.68
N LEU A 165 -3.84 -17.45 -10.12
CA LEU A 165 -3.63 -16.79 -11.41
C LEU A 165 -4.07 -17.66 -12.59
N GLU A 166 -3.79 -18.96 -12.55
CA GLU A 166 -4.17 -19.87 -13.61
C GLU A 166 -5.69 -20.08 -13.67
N ARG A 167 -6.37 -20.15 -12.52
CA ARG A 167 -7.85 -20.18 -12.46
C ARG A 167 -8.47 -18.91 -13.02
N LEU A 168 -7.95 -17.73 -12.65
CA LEU A 168 -8.39 -16.45 -13.23
C LEU A 168 -8.19 -16.44 -14.74
N ARG A 169 -6.99 -16.80 -15.22
CA ARG A 169 -6.65 -16.84 -16.63
C ARG A 169 -7.61 -17.73 -17.42
N LYS A 170 -7.86 -18.97 -16.96
CA LYS A 170 -8.78 -19.90 -17.61
C LYS A 170 -10.20 -19.36 -17.68
N THR A 171 -10.69 -18.77 -16.58
CA THR A 171 -12.02 -18.18 -16.50
C THR A 171 -12.17 -17.00 -17.46
N ILE A 172 -11.19 -16.09 -17.49
CA ILE A 172 -11.14 -14.97 -18.44
C ILE A 172 -11.09 -15.49 -19.88
N HIS A 173 -10.21 -16.45 -20.16
CA HIS A 173 -10.05 -17.01 -21.50
C HIS A 173 -11.35 -17.65 -22.00
N GLU A 174 -12.00 -18.51 -21.22
CA GLU A 174 -13.27 -19.12 -21.60
C GLU A 174 -14.30 -18.04 -21.94
N TYR A 175 -14.46 -17.03 -21.07
CA TYR A 175 -15.43 -15.97 -21.31
C TYR A 175 -15.15 -15.17 -22.58
N LEU A 176 -13.89 -14.79 -22.82
CA LEU A 176 -13.54 -13.98 -23.99
C LEU A 176 -13.77 -14.74 -25.31
N TYR A 177 -13.69 -16.07 -25.33
CA TYR A 177 -13.84 -16.88 -26.54
C TYR A 177 -15.22 -17.51 -26.71
N GLU A 178 -15.89 -17.86 -25.61
CA GLU A 178 -17.19 -18.54 -25.60
C GLU A 178 -18.36 -17.60 -25.22
N SER A 179 -18.07 -16.39 -24.72
CA SER A 179 -19.05 -15.43 -24.18
C SER A 179 -19.89 -15.97 -23.03
N LYS A 180 -19.37 -16.98 -22.33
CA LYS A 180 -19.99 -17.66 -21.19
C LYS A 180 -18.93 -18.32 -20.31
N ILE A 181 -19.33 -18.71 -19.12
CA ILE A 181 -18.50 -19.38 -18.12
C ILE A 181 -19.23 -20.67 -17.76
N ASP A 182 -19.09 -21.72 -18.58
CA ASP A 182 -19.80 -22.98 -18.37
C ASP A 182 -18.85 -24.06 -17.83
N LYS A 183 -17.63 -24.11 -18.36
CA LYS A 183 -16.61 -25.11 -18.02
C LYS A 183 -15.78 -24.70 -16.82
N THR A 184 -15.67 -23.39 -16.55
CA THR A 184 -14.89 -22.82 -15.45
C THR A 184 -15.74 -22.26 -14.32
N ILE A 185 -17.02 -22.65 -14.20
CA ILE A 185 -17.92 -22.20 -13.12
C ILE A 185 -17.30 -22.38 -11.73
N GLU A 186 -16.71 -23.54 -11.46
CA GLU A 186 -16.05 -23.82 -10.17
C GLU A 186 -14.88 -22.84 -9.92
N GLN A 187 -14.11 -22.51 -10.96
CA GLN A 187 -13.00 -21.57 -10.88
C GLN A 187 -13.50 -20.14 -10.70
N ALA A 188 -14.54 -19.74 -11.44
CA ALA A 188 -15.17 -18.43 -11.28
C ALA A 188 -15.77 -18.23 -9.89
N SER A 189 -16.35 -19.29 -9.32
CA SER A 189 -16.94 -19.31 -7.97
C SER A 189 -15.88 -19.40 -6.86
N SER A 190 -14.61 -19.64 -7.22
CA SER A 190 -13.50 -19.69 -6.27
C SER A 190 -12.95 -18.31 -5.90
N PHE A 191 -13.55 -17.25 -6.41
CA PHE A 191 -13.20 -15.88 -6.07
C PHE A 191 -14.44 -15.07 -5.73
N ALA A 192 -14.24 -14.06 -4.90
CA ALA A 192 -15.23 -13.05 -4.60
C ALA A 192 -14.53 -11.69 -4.47
N PHE A 193 -15.25 -10.61 -4.71
CA PHE A 193 -14.69 -9.28 -4.48
C PHE A 193 -15.74 -8.25 -4.11
N ASN A 194 -15.35 -7.29 -3.29
CA ASN A 194 -16.11 -6.05 -3.11
C ASN A 194 -15.53 -4.99 -4.03
N VAL A 195 -16.38 -4.13 -4.59
CA VAL A 195 -15.98 -2.91 -5.30
C VAL A 195 -16.52 -1.73 -4.52
N PHE A 196 -15.64 -0.84 -4.09
CA PHE A 196 -15.98 0.37 -3.35
C PHE A 196 -15.72 1.60 -4.20
N THR A 197 -16.57 2.60 -4.04
CA THR A 197 -16.37 3.96 -4.54
C THR A 197 -17.05 4.94 -3.58
N LYS A 198 -17.06 6.22 -3.92
CA LYS A 198 -17.89 7.23 -3.26
C LYS A 198 -18.79 7.95 -4.26
N GLU A 199 -19.80 8.66 -3.73
CA GLU A 199 -20.83 9.30 -4.55
C GLU A 199 -20.24 10.41 -5.43
N GLU A 200 -19.34 11.22 -4.87
CA GLU A 200 -18.74 12.37 -5.54
C GLU A 200 -17.24 12.45 -5.25
N PHE A 201 -16.45 12.84 -6.25
CA PHE A 201 -15.02 13.09 -6.15
C PHE A 201 -14.71 14.56 -6.41
N ASN A 202 -13.84 15.11 -5.58
CA ASN A 202 -13.29 16.45 -5.62
C ASN A 202 -11.82 16.39 -6.06
N GLU A 203 -11.27 17.51 -6.53
CA GLU A 203 -9.87 17.59 -6.97
C GLU A 203 -8.84 17.24 -5.87
N THR A 204 -9.24 17.35 -4.60
CA THR A 204 -8.39 17.03 -3.45
C THR A 204 -8.41 15.57 -3.05
N ASP A 205 -9.28 14.76 -3.64
CA ASP A 205 -9.29 13.34 -3.34
C ASP A 205 -8.04 12.69 -3.89
N GLY A 206 -7.30 12.02 -3.01
CA GLY A 206 -6.14 11.25 -3.42
C GLY A 206 -6.60 10.12 -4.35
N THR A 207 -6.22 10.20 -5.61
CA THR A 207 -6.51 9.16 -6.59
C THR A 207 -5.21 8.43 -6.94
N PHE A 208 -5.15 7.12 -6.72
CA PHE A 208 -3.94 6.34 -6.94
C PHE A 208 -4.24 4.94 -7.45
N VAL A 209 -3.28 4.37 -8.17
CA VAL A 209 -3.28 2.98 -8.57
C VAL A 209 -2.23 2.27 -7.73
N LEU A 210 -2.65 1.37 -6.85
CA LEU A 210 -1.77 0.74 -5.88
C LEU A 210 -2.26 -0.66 -5.51
N THR A 211 -1.32 -1.56 -5.26
CA THR A 211 -1.55 -2.84 -4.59
C THR A 211 -0.30 -3.18 -3.77
N SER A 212 -0.45 -4.03 -2.75
CA SER A 212 0.64 -4.45 -1.86
C SER A 212 0.50 -5.92 -1.48
N ASP A 213 1.63 -6.62 -1.37
CA ASP A 213 1.71 -7.98 -0.84
C ASP A 213 1.65 -8.03 0.69
N GLU A 214 1.62 -6.87 1.37
CA GLU A 214 1.33 -6.77 2.79
C GLU A 214 -0.16 -7.03 3.09
N TRP A 215 -1.04 -6.75 2.13
CA TRP A 215 -2.48 -6.99 2.23
C TRP A 215 -2.83 -8.36 1.66
N LYS A 216 -2.68 -9.42 2.47
CA LYS A 216 -2.90 -10.78 1.97
C LYS A 216 -4.35 -11.25 2.05
N LYS A 217 -5.17 -10.66 2.94
CA LYS A 217 -6.50 -11.20 3.33
C LYS A 217 -7.48 -10.08 3.75
N PRO A 218 -8.13 -9.38 2.81
CA PRO A 218 -8.10 -9.54 1.35
C PRO A 218 -6.84 -8.97 0.69
N ASN A 219 -6.66 -9.31 -0.58
CA ASN A 219 -5.83 -8.51 -1.48
C ASN A 219 -6.56 -7.22 -1.83
N ILE A 220 -5.90 -6.07 -1.69
CA ILE A 220 -6.51 -4.76 -1.90
C ILE A 220 -5.88 -4.09 -3.11
N PHE A 221 -6.73 -3.73 -4.08
CA PHE A 221 -6.35 -3.02 -5.29
C PHE A 221 -7.02 -1.65 -5.31
N PHE A 222 -6.23 -0.60 -5.28
CA PHE A 222 -6.68 0.76 -5.52
C PHE A 222 -6.60 1.05 -7.01
N LEU A 223 -7.71 1.48 -7.59
CA LEU A 223 -7.93 1.67 -9.01
C LEU A 223 -8.49 3.07 -9.24
N CYS A 224 -7.76 4.09 -8.80
CA CYS A 224 -8.18 5.48 -8.89
C CYS A 224 -9.40 5.79 -8.00
N GLU A 225 -10.59 5.93 -8.59
CA GLU A 225 -11.86 6.19 -7.90
C GLU A 225 -12.54 4.93 -7.38
N PHE A 226 -11.90 3.77 -7.53
CA PHE A 226 -12.42 2.49 -7.08
C PHE A 226 -11.42 1.75 -6.21
N ILE A 227 -11.92 1.00 -5.23
CA ILE A 227 -11.12 0.09 -4.42
C ILE A 227 -11.72 -1.31 -4.58
N VAL A 228 -10.89 -2.31 -4.84
CA VAL A 228 -11.31 -3.69 -4.98
C VAL A 228 -10.70 -4.51 -3.85
N PHE A 229 -11.54 -5.09 -3.00
CA PHE A 229 -11.10 -6.10 -2.04
C PHE A 229 -11.36 -7.47 -2.67
N PHE A 230 -10.29 -8.18 -3.00
CA PHE A 230 -10.34 -9.46 -3.68
C PHE A 230 -10.03 -10.61 -2.72
N TYR A 231 -10.91 -11.61 -2.74
CA TYR A 231 -10.88 -12.78 -1.86
C TYR A 231 -10.75 -14.06 -2.68
N SER A 232 -9.86 -14.94 -2.23
CA SER A 232 -9.77 -16.31 -2.74
C SER A 232 -10.74 -17.26 -2.04
N ILE A 233 -10.92 -18.47 -2.57
CA ILE A 233 -11.89 -19.46 -2.06
C ILE A 233 -11.71 -19.78 -0.57
N GLU A 234 -10.46 -19.84 -0.13
CA GLU A 234 -10.09 -20.09 1.27
C GLU A 234 -10.54 -18.95 2.19
N GLU A 235 -10.80 -17.77 1.62
CA GLU A 235 -11.14 -16.54 2.31
C GLU A 235 -12.61 -16.15 2.13
N ILE A 236 -13.36 -16.79 1.24
CA ILE A 236 -14.78 -16.47 1.00
C ILE A 236 -15.60 -16.58 2.29
N HIS A 237 -15.30 -17.55 3.15
CA HIS A 237 -15.96 -17.67 4.47
C HIS A 237 -15.64 -16.50 5.40
N SER A 238 -14.44 -15.92 5.30
CA SER A 238 -14.04 -14.72 6.03
C SER A 238 -14.64 -13.45 5.40
N ALA A 239 -14.76 -13.41 4.06
CA ALA A 239 -15.43 -12.35 3.32
C ALA A 239 -16.89 -12.23 3.74
N LYS A 240 -17.61 -13.35 3.85
CA LYS A 240 -19.01 -13.38 4.32
C LYS A 240 -19.20 -12.96 5.78
N LYS A 241 -18.13 -12.91 6.57
CA LYS A 241 -18.15 -12.43 7.96
C LYS A 241 -17.77 -10.95 8.08
N ASN A 242 -17.29 -10.31 7.01
CA ASN A 242 -16.98 -8.89 7.04
C ASN A 242 -18.30 -8.07 6.97
N PRO A 243 -18.29 -6.79 7.38
CA PRO A 243 -19.49 -5.93 7.34
C PRO A 243 -20.09 -5.74 5.94
N PHE A 244 -19.34 -6.07 4.89
CA PHE A 244 -19.74 -6.01 3.48
C PHE A 244 -20.10 -7.38 2.90
N GLY A 245 -20.22 -8.42 3.74
CA GLY A 245 -20.23 -9.81 3.29
C GLY A 245 -21.44 -10.19 2.46
N SER A 246 -22.55 -9.46 2.62
CA SER A 246 -23.75 -9.58 1.79
C SER A 246 -23.67 -8.81 0.46
N LEU A 247 -22.65 -7.96 0.30
CA LEU A 247 -22.42 -7.08 -0.85
C LEU A 247 -21.15 -7.51 -1.61
N VAL A 248 -20.93 -8.82 -1.68
CA VAL A 248 -19.82 -9.41 -2.41
C VAL A 248 -20.26 -9.67 -3.84
N ASN A 249 -19.35 -9.48 -4.79
CA ASN A 249 -19.54 -9.90 -6.17
C ASN A 249 -18.92 -11.29 -6.31
N THR A 250 -19.72 -12.27 -6.70
CA THR A 250 -19.28 -13.62 -7.03
C THR A 250 -20.13 -14.17 -8.18
N TYR A 251 -19.73 -15.31 -8.72
CA TYR A 251 -20.44 -15.93 -9.83
C TYR A 251 -21.89 -16.25 -9.47
N GLY A 252 -22.83 -15.86 -10.33
CA GLY A 252 -24.26 -16.08 -10.15
C GLY A 252 -24.97 -15.06 -9.24
N GLU A 253 -24.25 -14.13 -8.63
CA GLU A 253 -24.82 -13.03 -7.86
C GLU A 253 -24.94 -11.75 -8.68
N LYS A 254 -25.77 -10.82 -8.20
CA LYS A 254 -26.01 -9.54 -8.87
C LYS A 254 -24.84 -8.59 -8.67
N SER A 255 -24.38 -8.02 -9.77
CA SER A 255 -23.26 -7.08 -9.79
C SER A 255 -23.61 -5.81 -9.04
N ASN A 256 -22.75 -5.44 -8.10
CA ASN A 256 -22.96 -4.28 -7.25
C ASN A 256 -21.65 -3.54 -6.94
N VAL A 257 -21.80 -2.24 -6.69
CA VAL A 257 -20.74 -1.36 -6.22
C VAL A 257 -21.20 -0.68 -4.94
N ILE A 258 -20.37 -0.78 -3.90
CA ILE A 258 -20.59 -0.20 -2.58
C ILE A 258 -20.21 1.28 -2.62
N ILE A 259 -21.07 2.12 -2.06
CA ILE A 259 -20.85 3.57 -1.96
C ILE A 259 -20.48 3.87 -0.51
N LEU A 260 -19.21 4.24 -0.31
CA LEU A 260 -18.67 4.62 0.98
C LEU A 260 -18.97 6.09 1.28
N GLU A 261 -19.21 6.37 2.56
CA GLU A 261 -19.20 7.74 3.07
C GLU A 261 -17.78 8.31 3.03
N ASP A 262 -17.66 9.64 2.87
CA ASP A 262 -16.36 10.32 2.74
C ASP A 262 -15.41 10.01 3.90
N THR A 263 -15.93 9.96 5.14
CA THR A 263 -15.13 9.65 6.33
C THR A 263 -14.53 8.24 6.29
N VAL A 264 -15.27 7.28 5.73
CA VAL A 264 -14.80 5.89 5.57
C VAL A 264 -13.81 5.80 4.42
N TRP A 265 -14.11 6.45 3.29
CA TRP A 265 -13.20 6.55 2.15
C TRP A 265 -11.86 7.17 2.56
N ASP A 266 -11.89 8.29 3.27
CA ASP A 266 -10.71 8.95 3.80
C ASP A 266 -9.98 8.05 4.78
N SER A 267 -10.66 7.38 5.70
CA SER A 267 -10.00 6.44 6.62
C SER A 267 -9.26 5.30 5.90
N ILE A 268 -9.83 4.76 4.81
CA ILE A 268 -9.20 3.68 4.04
C ILE A 268 -8.01 4.22 3.25
N THR A 269 -8.14 5.39 2.65
CA THR A 269 -7.10 6.00 1.81
C THR A 269 -6.03 6.76 2.60
N PHE A 270 -6.28 7.07 3.87
CA PHE A 270 -5.42 7.89 4.72
C PHE A 270 -4.02 7.31 4.87
N GLN A 271 -3.88 5.99 5.07
CA GLN A 271 -2.57 5.37 5.19
C GLN A 271 -1.73 5.54 3.93
N ILE A 272 -2.37 5.59 2.76
CA ILE A 272 -1.69 5.73 1.47
C ILE A 272 -1.32 7.18 1.22
N LYS A 273 -2.23 8.12 1.55
CA LYS A 273 -1.93 9.56 1.59
C LYS A 273 -0.73 9.81 2.52
N GLN A 274 -0.72 9.21 3.71
CA GLN A 274 0.40 9.30 4.65
C GLN A 274 1.71 8.76 4.09
N ILE A 275 1.73 7.64 3.36
CA ILE A 275 2.99 7.15 2.76
C ILE A 275 3.59 8.18 1.79
N ALA A 276 2.75 8.81 0.97
CA ALA A 276 3.21 9.84 0.04
C ALA A 276 3.66 11.14 0.76
N ASP A 277 2.90 11.56 1.77
CA ASP A 277 3.19 12.77 2.54
C ASP A 277 4.41 12.58 3.46
N ASP A 278 4.53 11.42 4.10
CA ASP A 278 5.69 11.04 4.93
C ASP A 278 6.94 10.96 4.08
N PHE A 279 6.87 10.45 2.85
CA PHE A 279 8.01 10.48 1.94
C PHE A 279 8.49 11.91 1.68
N LYS A 280 7.58 12.82 1.28
CA LYS A 280 7.90 14.23 1.03
C LYS A 280 8.41 14.94 2.28
N LYS A 281 7.81 14.68 3.43
CA LYS A 281 8.19 15.29 4.71
C LYS A 281 9.52 14.78 5.23
N ILE A 282 9.72 13.47 5.23
CA ILE A 282 10.91 12.82 5.79
C ILE A 282 12.12 13.04 4.88
N VAL A 283 11.96 12.87 3.57
CA VAL A 283 13.06 13.01 2.62
C VAL A 283 13.23 14.45 2.18
N GLY A 284 12.16 15.15 1.82
CA GLY A 284 12.22 16.53 1.36
C GLY A 284 12.43 17.51 2.51
N GLU A 285 11.37 17.76 3.28
CA GLU A 285 11.34 18.87 4.24
C GLU A 285 12.35 18.74 5.38
N ASN A 286 12.50 17.54 5.95
CA ASN A 286 13.42 17.34 7.07
C ASN A 286 14.88 17.49 6.63
N LEU A 287 15.26 16.97 5.46
CA LEU A 287 16.62 17.19 4.94
C LEU A 287 16.83 18.66 4.59
N THR A 288 15.83 19.34 4.02
CA THR A 288 15.89 20.78 3.70
C THR A 288 16.16 21.61 4.95
N LYS A 289 15.51 21.30 6.07
CA LYS A 289 15.76 21.97 7.36
C LYS A 289 17.20 21.76 7.86
N VAL A 290 17.82 20.63 7.55
CA VAL A 290 19.15 20.28 8.05
C VAL A 290 20.26 20.82 7.14
N ASN A 291 20.07 20.83 5.82
CA ASN A 291 21.13 21.14 4.87
C ASN A 291 20.88 22.37 3.98
N GLY A 292 19.70 22.97 4.05
CA GLY A 292 19.33 24.17 3.28
C GLY A 292 19.06 23.95 1.79
N LYS A 293 19.13 22.70 1.29
CA LYS A 293 18.81 22.35 -0.10
C LYS A 293 17.31 22.39 -0.37
N THR A 294 16.91 22.56 -1.62
CA THR A 294 15.49 22.44 -1.98
C THR A 294 14.98 21.01 -1.78
N ILE A 295 13.66 20.85 -1.74
CA ILE A 295 13.02 19.52 -1.61
C ILE A 295 13.44 18.61 -2.76
N GLU A 296 13.49 19.14 -3.98
CA GLU A 296 13.85 18.43 -5.21
C GLU A 296 15.31 17.96 -5.16
N GLU A 297 16.23 18.81 -4.69
CA GLU A 297 17.64 18.44 -4.52
C GLU A 297 17.82 17.31 -3.49
N ASN A 298 17.05 17.35 -2.40
CA ASN A 298 17.09 16.31 -1.36
C ASN A 298 16.50 14.98 -1.82
N ILE A 299 15.37 15.04 -2.52
CA ILE A 299 14.78 13.86 -3.16
C ILE A 299 15.78 13.26 -4.16
N GLY A 300 16.38 14.08 -5.03
CA GLY A 300 17.35 13.59 -6.03
C GLY A 300 18.60 12.96 -5.42
N GLU A 301 19.14 13.52 -4.34
CA GLU A 301 20.28 12.93 -3.63
C GLU A 301 19.89 11.62 -2.94
N TYR A 302 18.72 11.58 -2.31
CA TYR A 302 18.19 10.38 -1.69
C TYR A 302 17.98 9.25 -2.70
N THR A 303 17.34 9.55 -3.84
CA THR A 303 17.17 8.60 -4.93
C THR A 303 18.52 8.05 -5.39
N SER A 304 19.51 8.93 -5.64
CA SER A 304 20.86 8.53 -6.07
C SER A 304 21.53 7.59 -5.07
N LEU A 305 21.36 7.84 -3.77
CA LEU A 305 21.92 7.03 -2.70
C LEU A 305 21.24 5.67 -2.60
N VAL A 306 19.91 5.61 -2.73
CA VAL A 306 19.20 4.32 -2.74
C VAL A 306 19.65 3.48 -3.93
N SER A 307 19.74 4.05 -5.14
CA SER A 307 20.21 3.32 -6.32
C SER A 307 21.64 2.78 -6.10
N LEU A 308 22.53 3.54 -5.46
CA LEU A 308 23.88 3.09 -5.12
C LEU A 308 23.86 1.90 -4.13
N LEU A 309 23.05 1.97 -3.08
CA LEU A 309 22.92 0.89 -2.09
C LEU A 309 22.37 -0.39 -2.74
N MET A 310 21.39 -0.26 -3.64
CA MET A 310 20.84 -1.39 -4.38
C MET A 310 21.88 -2.07 -5.28
N GLN A 311 22.73 -1.30 -5.95
CA GLN A 311 23.82 -1.83 -6.78
C GLN A 311 24.87 -2.58 -5.94
N GLN A 312 25.09 -2.18 -4.69
CA GLN A 312 26.01 -2.86 -3.78
C GLN A 312 25.45 -4.18 -3.22
N ASP A 313 24.13 -4.28 -3.12
CA ASP A 313 23.41 -5.40 -2.51
C ASP A 313 22.67 -6.30 -3.53
N ILE A 314 23.14 -6.34 -4.78
CA ILE A 314 22.55 -7.16 -5.86
C ILE A 314 22.38 -8.61 -5.39
N GLY A 315 21.11 -9.06 -5.31
CA GLY A 315 20.75 -10.43 -4.93
C GLY A 315 20.20 -10.58 -3.51
N LYS A 316 20.31 -9.57 -2.64
CA LYS A 316 19.64 -9.58 -1.33
C LYS A 316 18.15 -9.24 -1.49
N ARG A 317 17.29 -9.94 -0.76
CA ARG A 317 15.83 -9.69 -0.71
C ARG A 317 15.48 -8.95 0.59
N ASN A 318 14.40 -8.16 0.56
CA ASN A 318 13.81 -7.48 1.73
C ASN A 318 14.75 -6.52 2.47
N VAL A 319 15.63 -5.82 1.74
CA VAL A 319 16.51 -4.82 2.34
C VAL A 319 15.81 -3.46 2.33
N ASN A 320 15.67 -2.84 3.49
CA ASN A 320 15.06 -1.50 3.63
C ASN A 320 16.06 -0.41 3.21
N TYR A 321 16.25 -0.22 1.91
CA TYR A 321 17.18 0.79 1.38
C TYR A 321 16.73 2.21 1.71
N THR A 322 15.41 2.47 1.76
CA THR A 322 14.82 3.74 2.20
C THR A 322 15.33 4.15 3.57
N GLY A 323 15.20 3.27 4.57
CA GLY A 323 15.66 3.51 5.93
C GLY A 323 17.18 3.71 6.00
N GLN A 324 17.95 2.95 5.22
CA GLN A 324 19.40 3.12 5.15
C GLN A 324 19.82 4.45 4.54
N ALA A 325 19.23 4.83 3.40
CA ALA A 325 19.52 6.09 2.73
C ALA A 325 19.12 7.29 3.61
N ILE A 326 17.93 7.27 4.22
CA ILE A 326 17.51 8.27 5.22
C ILE A 326 18.53 8.34 6.35
N SER A 327 18.95 7.20 6.91
CA SER A 327 19.95 7.16 7.99
C SER A 327 21.30 7.72 7.56
N ILE A 328 21.75 7.45 6.34
CA ILE A 328 23.02 7.94 5.80
C ILE A 328 22.95 9.45 5.52
N LEU A 329 21.87 9.95 4.92
CA LEU A 329 21.69 11.39 4.66
C LEU A 329 21.53 12.17 5.95
N ASN A 330 20.73 11.64 6.88
CA ASN A 330 20.66 12.17 8.23
C ASN A 330 22.05 12.17 8.84
N ARG A 331 22.82 11.07 8.78
CA ARG A 331 24.19 11.08 9.31
C ARG A 331 25.05 12.14 8.63
N LYS A 332 25.09 12.20 7.30
CA LYS A 332 25.87 13.14 6.50
C LYS A 332 25.60 14.59 6.92
N TYR A 333 24.34 14.97 7.00
CA TYR A 333 23.94 16.36 7.27
C TYR A 333 23.82 16.69 8.77
N THR A 334 23.59 15.69 9.63
CA THR A 334 23.57 15.88 11.10
C THR A 334 24.98 15.85 11.69
N THR A 335 25.94 15.11 11.13
CA THR A 335 27.35 15.18 11.56
C THR A 335 28.04 16.49 11.19
N GLN A 336 27.44 17.29 10.32
CA GLN A 336 27.88 18.66 10.02
C GLN A 336 27.29 19.72 10.96
N LYS A 337 26.51 19.33 11.99
CA LYS A 337 25.86 20.32 12.86
C LYS A 337 26.83 21.10 13.76
N HIS A 338 26.54 22.39 13.79
CA HIS A 338 27.20 23.47 14.53
C HIS A 338 27.35 23.20 16.05
N PRO A 339 28.38 23.78 16.69
CA PRO A 339 28.61 23.75 18.14
C PRO A 339 27.40 24.05 19.05
N GLY A 340 26.36 24.74 18.55
CA GLY A 340 25.12 25.04 19.27
C GLY A 340 24.27 23.81 19.63
N ASP A 341 24.37 22.70 18.89
CA ASP A 341 23.52 21.51 19.12
C ASP A 341 23.93 20.75 20.38
N VAL A 342 25.21 20.82 20.78
CA VAL A 342 25.71 20.24 22.03
C VAL A 342 25.18 20.99 23.25
N GLN A 343 25.13 22.33 23.18
CA GLN A 343 24.61 23.16 24.26
C GLN A 343 23.12 22.92 24.49
N ASN A 344 22.32 22.86 23.42
CA ASN A 344 20.89 22.54 23.52
C ASN A 344 20.65 21.13 24.06
N ARG A 345 21.43 20.15 23.59
CA ARG A 345 21.38 18.77 24.09
C ARG A 345 21.68 18.70 25.60
N GLN A 346 22.71 19.39 26.06
CA GLN A 346 23.00 19.48 27.49
C GLN A 346 21.90 20.21 28.26
N HIS A 347 21.39 21.33 27.71
CA HIS A 347 20.33 22.12 28.32
C HIS A 347 19.09 21.27 28.61
N TYR A 348 18.48 20.65 27.59
CA TYR A 348 17.26 19.86 27.76
C TYR A 348 17.47 18.63 28.64
N TYR A 349 18.65 17.99 28.60
CA TYR A 349 18.97 16.90 29.51
C TYR A 349 18.97 17.36 30.97
N PHE A 350 19.68 18.45 31.29
CA PHE A 350 19.76 18.97 32.64
C PHE A 350 18.43 19.55 33.12
N GLU A 351 17.67 20.17 32.22
CA GLU A 351 16.32 20.65 32.49
C GLU A 351 15.38 19.51 32.86
N GLY A 352 15.31 18.45 32.04
CA GLY A 352 14.51 17.25 32.35
C GLY A 352 14.86 16.66 33.71
N ARG A 353 16.16 16.51 34.00
CA ARG A 353 16.64 16.02 35.32
C ARG A 353 16.23 16.94 36.48
N LYS A 354 16.26 18.26 36.30
CA LYS A 354 15.83 19.25 37.29
C LYS A 354 14.31 19.18 37.53
N LEU A 355 13.53 19.02 36.46
CA LEU A 355 12.06 18.91 36.53
C LEU A 355 11.64 17.63 37.25
N VAL A 356 12.28 16.48 36.98
CA VAL A 356 12.06 15.22 37.72
C VAL A 356 12.34 15.42 39.21
N LYS A 357 13.46 16.05 39.58
CA LYS A 357 13.79 16.32 40.99
C LYS A 357 12.76 17.21 41.70
N ASN A 358 12.09 18.08 40.95
CA ASN A 358 11.08 18.98 41.47
C ASN A 358 9.65 18.39 41.42
N GLY A 359 9.50 17.13 41.02
CA GLY A 359 8.19 16.46 40.92
C GLY A 359 7.34 16.91 39.72
N LYS A 360 7.90 17.67 38.76
CA LYS A 360 7.21 18.17 37.56
C LYS A 360 7.39 17.18 36.40
N LYS A 361 6.68 16.06 36.44
CA LYS A 361 6.94 14.90 35.55
C LYS A 361 6.52 15.15 34.11
N GLU A 362 5.39 15.81 33.88
CA GLU A 362 4.86 16.15 32.56
C GLU A 362 5.80 17.13 31.83
N GLU A 363 6.26 18.17 32.54
CA GLU A 363 7.27 19.10 32.02
C GLU A 363 8.59 18.36 31.72
N ALA A 364 8.99 17.41 32.57
CA ALA A 364 10.20 16.62 32.35
C ALA A 364 10.11 15.72 31.11
N ILE A 365 8.93 15.14 30.84
CA ILE A 365 8.66 14.36 29.62
C ILE A 365 8.87 15.24 28.39
N GLU A 366 8.35 16.46 28.40
CA GLU A 366 8.50 17.38 27.28
C GLU A 366 9.96 17.81 27.08
N ALA A 367 10.68 18.09 28.17
CA ALA A 367 12.12 18.35 28.12
C ALA A 367 12.90 17.16 27.54
N TYR A 368 12.55 15.91 27.89
CA TYR A 368 13.22 14.73 27.32
C TYR A 368 12.84 14.45 25.86
N LYS A 369 11.63 14.80 25.41
CA LYS A 369 11.27 14.77 23.98
C LYS A 369 12.12 15.77 23.21
N ASN A 370 12.26 17.00 23.72
CA ASN A 370 13.15 18.01 23.16
C ASN A 370 14.61 17.56 23.20
N TYR A 371 15.06 16.91 24.27
CA TYR A 371 16.39 16.31 24.32
C TYR A 371 16.60 15.28 23.19
N SER A 372 15.63 14.38 22.99
CA SER A 372 15.67 13.33 21.95
C SER A 372 15.78 13.90 20.54
N SER A 373 15.11 15.02 20.24
CA SER A 373 15.16 15.66 18.91
C SER A 373 16.50 16.33 18.59
N HIS A 374 17.32 16.59 19.61
CA HIS A 374 18.70 17.08 19.49
C HIS A 374 19.74 15.95 19.59
N MET A 375 19.32 14.69 19.62
CA MET A 375 20.23 13.54 19.58
C MET A 375 20.50 13.07 18.15
N LEU A 376 21.64 12.40 17.96
CA LEU A 376 21.86 11.62 16.74
C LEU A 376 20.76 10.55 16.62
N LEU A 377 20.36 10.23 15.39
CA LEU A 377 19.31 9.25 15.10
C LEU A 377 19.53 7.91 15.82
N LYS A 378 20.78 7.41 15.85
CA LYS A 378 21.12 6.18 16.56
C LYS A 378 20.95 6.26 18.09
N ASP A 379 20.96 7.46 18.67
CA ASP A 379 20.91 7.68 20.12
C ASP A 379 19.55 8.26 20.57
N MET A 380 18.66 8.65 19.64
CA MET A 380 17.37 9.29 19.97
C MET A 380 16.45 8.41 20.81
N HIS A 381 16.70 7.10 20.82
CA HIS A 381 15.93 6.15 21.59
C HIS A 381 16.22 6.24 23.10
N ILE A 382 17.42 6.69 23.49
CA ILE A 382 17.88 6.69 24.89
C ILE A 382 16.90 7.43 25.83
N PRO A 383 16.40 8.63 25.51
CA PRO A 383 15.49 9.35 26.39
C PRO A 383 14.12 8.69 26.52
N PHE A 384 13.73 7.85 25.56
CA PHE A 384 12.45 7.14 25.61
C PHE A 384 12.38 6.16 26.79
N GLN A 385 13.53 5.67 27.29
CA GLN A 385 13.56 4.92 28.54
C GLN A 385 13.11 5.78 29.74
N TRP A 386 13.62 7.00 29.85
CA TRP A 386 13.24 7.91 30.94
C TRP A 386 11.79 8.40 30.81
N ILE A 387 11.36 8.68 29.58
CA ILE A 387 9.97 9.07 29.30
C ILE A 387 9.01 7.94 29.67
N SER A 388 9.33 6.69 29.30
CA SER A 388 8.54 5.51 29.66
C SER A 388 8.38 5.38 31.18
N GLN A 389 9.46 5.56 31.94
CA GLN A 389 9.43 5.53 33.40
C GLN A 389 8.55 6.66 33.98
N LEU A 390 8.63 7.88 33.45
CA LEU A 390 7.83 8.99 33.94
C LEU A 390 6.33 8.80 33.68
N TYR A 391 5.94 8.27 32.53
CA TYR A 391 4.53 7.92 32.28
C TYR A 391 4.03 6.79 33.18
N GLU A 392 4.88 5.79 33.45
CA GLU A 392 4.54 4.72 34.40
C GLU A 392 4.28 5.30 35.79
N GLU A 393 5.13 6.21 36.26
CA GLU A 393 4.97 6.88 37.55
C GLU A 393 3.76 7.85 37.61
N LEU A 394 3.24 8.29 36.46
CA LEU A 394 2.00 9.07 36.35
C LEU A 394 0.75 8.18 36.26
N GLY A 395 0.91 6.86 36.17
CA GLY A 395 -0.18 5.91 35.94
C GLY A 395 -0.64 5.83 34.48
N GLU A 396 0.05 6.50 33.55
CA GLU A 396 -0.24 6.47 32.12
C GLU A 396 0.44 5.28 31.44
N ILE A 397 -0.02 4.07 31.77
CA ILE A 397 0.68 2.83 31.39
C ILE A 397 0.75 2.64 29.88
N GLU A 398 -0.29 2.99 29.11
CA GLU A 398 -0.27 2.85 27.65
C GLU A 398 0.83 3.70 27.00
N ASN A 399 0.99 4.95 27.46
CA ASN A 399 2.06 5.84 27.03
C ASN A 399 3.44 5.29 27.43
N SER A 400 3.55 4.73 28.64
CA SER A 400 4.78 4.08 29.09
C SER A 400 5.19 2.93 28.16
N LEU A 401 4.27 2.03 27.82
CA LEU A 401 4.52 0.90 26.93
C LEU A 401 4.88 1.35 25.51
N TYR A 402 4.22 2.39 25.00
CA TYR A 402 4.55 2.99 23.71
C TYR A 402 6.01 3.46 23.66
N TYR A 403 6.45 4.27 24.63
CA TYR A 403 7.83 4.75 24.69
C TYR A 403 8.84 3.64 24.96
N LEU A 404 8.45 2.59 25.70
CA LEU A 404 9.30 1.43 25.92
C LEU A 404 9.56 0.66 24.62
N ARG A 405 8.56 0.53 23.75
CA ARG A 405 8.73 -0.03 22.39
C ARG A 405 9.63 0.85 21.52
N LEU A 406 9.50 2.18 21.60
CA LEU A 406 10.40 3.09 20.89
C LEU A 406 11.85 2.96 21.37
N PHE A 407 12.06 2.81 22.68
CA PHE A 407 13.38 2.53 23.25
C PHE A 407 13.95 1.19 22.76
N ALA A 408 13.13 0.14 22.71
CA ALA A 408 13.53 -1.19 22.26
C ALA A 408 14.10 -1.20 20.83
N ARG A 409 13.60 -0.35 19.94
CA ARG A 409 14.05 -0.25 18.53
C ARG A 409 15.52 0.17 18.38
N GLY A 410 16.06 0.92 19.34
CA GLY A 410 17.47 1.34 19.31
C GLY A 410 18.41 0.46 20.14
N CYS A 411 17.88 -0.52 20.86
CA CYS A 411 18.65 -1.43 21.70
C CYS A 411 19.33 -2.54 20.88
N SER A 412 20.25 -3.28 21.50
CA SER A 412 20.77 -4.53 20.92
C SER A 412 19.63 -5.55 20.71
N PRO A 413 19.74 -6.49 19.75
CA PRO A 413 18.69 -7.46 19.46
C PRO A 413 18.21 -8.22 20.71
N GLN A 414 19.14 -8.65 21.56
CA GLN A 414 18.83 -9.33 22.81
C GLN A 414 17.99 -8.46 23.75
N LYS A 415 18.43 -7.22 24.00
CA LYS A 415 17.72 -6.29 24.90
C LYS A 415 16.37 -5.88 24.33
N SER A 416 16.30 -5.68 23.02
CA SER A 416 15.06 -5.37 22.31
C SER A 416 14.05 -6.50 22.44
N ALA A 417 14.47 -7.75 22.21
CA ALA A 417 13.63 -8.93 22.40
C ALA A 417 13.08 -9.03 23.84
N ASP A 418 13.92 -8.79 24.85
CA ASP A 418 13.48 -8.79 26.25
C ASP A 418 12.44 -7.70 26.56
N LEU A 419 12.60 -6.51 25.98
CA LEU A 419 11.64 -5.41 26.14
C LEU A 419 10.30 -5.71 25.43
N HIS A 420 10.34 -6.21 24.20
CA HIS A 420 9.14 -6.64 23.47
C HIS A 420 8.41 -7.76 24.21
N LYS A 421 9.14 -8.73 24.76
CA LYS A 421 8.56 -9.77 25.64
C LYS A 421 7.88 -9.15 26.85
N HIS A 422 8.53 -8.22 27.55
CA HIS A 422 7.96 -7.57 28.72
C HIS A 422 6.65 -6.82 28.40
N VAL A 423 6.64 -6.06 27.31
CA VAL A 423 5.45 -5.34 26.83
C VAL A 423 4.33 -6.33 26.45
N GLY A 424 4.67 -7.42 25.75
CA GLY A 424 3.70 -8.46 25.39
C GLY A 424 3.09 -9.15 26.60
N GLU A 425 3.87 -9.40 27.66
CA GLU A 425 3.37 -9.98 28.92
C GLU A 425 2.39 -9.04 29.63
N TRP A 426 2.64 -7.73 29.57
CA TRP A 426 1.70 -6.75 30.08
C TRP A 426 0.38 -6.76 29.31
N TYR A 427 0.43 -6.73 27.98
CA TYR A 427 -0.78 -6.78 27.14
C TYR A 427 -1.58 -8.06 27.39
N LEU A 428 -0.89 -9.20 27.50
CA LEU A 428 -1.53 -10.48 27.78
C LEU A 428 -2.26 -10.48 29.13
N LYS A 429 -1.63 -9.91 30.17
CA LYS A 429 -2.23 -9.82 31.52
C LYS A 429 -3.50 -8.97 31.55
N ASN A 430 -3.62 -8.00 30.64
CA ASN A 430 -4.77 -7.10 30.53
C ASN A 430 -5.73 -7.47 29.39
N ASP A 431 -5.67 -8.72 28.92
CA ASP A 431 -6.55 -9.29 27.88
C ASP A 431 -6.46 -8.64 26.49
N TYR A 432 -5.38 -7.90 26.23
CA TYR A 432 -5.08 -7.33 24.91
C TYR A 432 -4.35 -8.34 24.01
N LYS A 433 -5.02 -9.45 23.68
CA LYS A 433 -4.42 -10.62 23.02
C LYS A 433 -3.71 -10.31 21.70
N LEU A 434 -4.29 -9.45 20.86
CA LEU A 434 -3.71 -9.09 19.57
C LEU A 434 -2.36 -8.36 19.75
N PHE A 435 -2.33 -7.31 20.57
CA PHE A 435 -1.10 -6.56 20.85
C PHE A 435 -0.04 -7.39 21.57
N ALA A 436 -0.46 -8.32 22.45
CA ALA A 436 0.44 -9.26 23.09
C ALA A 436 1.13 -10.16 22.07
N LYS A 437 0.36 -10.70 21.12
CA LYS A 437 0.87 -11.55 20.05
C LYS A 437 1.88 -10.80 19.18
N ASP A 438 1.55 -9.60 18.73
CA ASP A 438 2.44 -8.77 17.90
C ASP A 438 3.78 -8.53 18.62
N CYS A 439 3.74 -8.18 19.90
CA CYS A 439 4.97 -7.97 20.69
C CYS A 439 5.78 -9.27 20.87
N PHE A 440 5.12 -10.43 21.02
CA PHE A 440 5.81 -11.70 21.12
C PHE A 440 6.43 -12.14 19.78
N GLU A 441 5.78 -11.86 18.66
CA GLU A 441 6.32 -12.10 17.32
C GLU A 441 7.54 -11.21 17.05
N ASP A 442 7.47 -9.92 17.40
CA ASP A 442 8.61 -8.99 17.37
C ASP A 442 9.80 -9.53 18.19
N ALA A 443 9.54 -9.98 19.41
CA ALA A 443 10.57 -10.53 20.30
C ALA A 443 11.20 -11.82 19.73
N MET A 444 10.39 -12.72 19.15
CA MET A 444 10.86 -13.99 18.59
C MET A 444 11.65 -13.78 17.28
N LEU A 445 11.31 -12.75 16.50
CA LEU A 445 12.08 -12.35 15.32
C LEU A 445 13.51 -11.90 15.70
N LEU A 446 13.63 -11.14 16.79
CA LEU A 446 14.90 -10.63 17.29
C LEU A 446 15.72 -11.68 18.04
N ASN A 447 15.05 -12.60 18.74
CA ASN A 447 15.67 -13.73 19.43
C ASN A 447 14.75 -14.97 19.38
N PRO A 448 14.97 -15.90 18.44
CA PRO A 448 14.13 -17.10 18.30
C PRO A 448 14.11 -18.02 19.54
N ASN A 449 15.12 -17.92 20.41
CA ASN A 449 15.26 -18.75 21.61
C ASN A 449 14.63 -18.12 22.87
N ILE A 450 13.89 -17.00 22.75
CA ILE A 450 13.32 -16.28 23.90
C ILE A 450 12.13 -17.00 24.60
N GLY A 451 11.72 -18.15 24.08
CA GLY A 451 10.74 -19.03 24.73
C GLY A 451 9.27 -18.61 24.56
N LEU A 452 8.93 -17.93 23.46
CA LEU A 452 7.58 -17.38 23.22
C LEU A 452 6.72 -18.19 22.25
N LYS A 453 7.27 -19.21 21.58
CA LYS A 453 6.57 -19.98 20.55
C LYS A 453 5.19 -20.50 21.01
N LYS A 454 5.14 -21.15 22.18
CA LYS A 454 3.88 -21.68 22.74
C LYS A 454 2.87 -20.55 23.04
N LYS A 455 3.31 -19.42 23.61
CA LYS A 455 2.42 -18.29 23.89
C LYS A 455 1.79 -17.71 22.61
N ILE A 456 2.56 -17.65 21.52
CA ILE A 456 2.04 -17.19 20.21
C ILE A 456 1.04 -18.18 19.64
N GLU A 457 1.29 -19.49 19.78
CA GLU A 457 0.36 -20.55 19.35
C GLU A 457 -0.96 -20.50 20.14
N ASP A 458 -0.91 -20.26 21.45
CA ASP A 458 -2.09 -20.14 22.32
C ASP A 458 -2.92 -18.87 22.07
N LEU A 459 -2.37 -17.89 21.34
CA LEU A 459 -3.03 -16.62 20.96
C LEU A 459 -3.63 -16.63 19.54
N LYS A 460 -3.51 -17.74 18.81
CA LYS A 460 -4.19 -17.97 17.52
C LYS A 460 -5.60 -18.50 17.74
#